data_AF-A0A3D2VL94-F1
#
_entry.id   AF-A0A3D2VL94-F1
#
_cell.length_a   1.000
_cell.length_b   1.000
_cell.length_c   1.000
_cell.angle_alpha   90.00
_cell.angle_beta   90.00
_cell.angle_gamma   90.00
#
_symmetry.space_group_name_H-M   'P 1'
#
loop_
_entity.id
_entity.type
_entity.pdbx_description
1 polymer ?
#
loop_
_entity_poly.entity_id
_entity_poly.type
_entity_poly.pdbx_seq_one_letter_code
_entity_poly.pdbx_strand_id
1 'polypeptide(L)'
;MTATPCPPSLTAEPRSGRTRVLGAVAGLAVIAVALTGGVLPSAAHAAGSVPASFSFSGGGWGHGVGLSQVGAYGMAAEGKTASQILTHYFTGTTVAPRTDAVDLRVNLLYSVTSMSLRGEALGASGGAVEITVGSTVIKVPARDVATLKTSGSSVQVAVNGTVRATGNPVVVRWSGTRWPGSTGSRPAVLNVAGPGQNLDGNGHRYRYGRVEVRSRTNAA
;
A
#
# COMPACT_ATOMS: atom_id res chain seq x y z
N MET A 1 -5.01 -6.40 28.18
CA MET A 1 -5.11 -6.69 26.73
C MET A 1 -3.87 -7.46 26.34
N THR A 2 -4.03 -8.74 26.06
CA THR A 2 -2.97 -9.71 25.76
C THR A 2 -2.41 -9.46 24.35
N ALA A 3 -1.08 -9.37 24.25
CA ALA A 3 -0.37 -9.20 22.98
C ALA A 3 -0.54 -10.45 22.10
N THR A 4 -0.93 -10.24 20.84
CA THR A 4 -1.00 -11.29 19.82
C THR A 4 0.41 -11.63 19.34
N PRO A 5 0.83 -12.91 19.28
CA PRO A 5 2.16 -13.27 18.81
C PRO A 5 2.31 -13.16 17.29
N CYS A 6 3.54 -12.85 16.87
CA CYS A 6 4.02 -12.70 15.50
C CYS A 6 3.86 -14.01 14.69
N PRO A 7 3.50 -13.97 13.39
CA PRO A 7 3.45 -15.17 12.55
C PRO A 7 4.84 -15.75 12.28
N PRO A 8 4.98 -17.09 12.10
CA PRO A 8 6.26 -17.74 11.85
C PRO A 8 6.85 -17.37 10.48
N SER A 9 8.18 -17.23 10.49
CA SER A 9 9.08 -16.91 9.39
C SER A 9 8.99 -17.90 8.21
N LEU A 10 8.91 -17.36 6.99
CA LEU A 10 9.04 -18.11 5.74
C LEU A 10 10.47 -18.63 5.57
N THR A 11 10.66 -19.94 5.68
CA THR A 11 11.91 -20.64 5.35
C THR A 11 12.06 -20.74 3.82
N ALA A 12 13.15 -20.19 3.28
CA ALA A 12 13.53 -20.42 1.90
C ALA A 12 14.10 -21.84 1.73
N GLU A 13 13.55 -22.64 0.81
CA GLU A 13 14.06 -23.98 0.49
C GLU A 13 15.33 -23.90 -0.38
N PRO A 14 16.39 -24.68 -0.08
CA PRO A 14 17.56 -24.77 -0.94
C PRO A 14 17.29 -25.64 -2.17
N ARG A 15 17.54 -25.10 -3.36
CA ARG A 15 17.47 -25.83 -4.64
C ARG A 15 18.62 -26.84 -4.75
N SER A 16 18.26 -28.13 -4.86
CA SER A 16 19.17 -29.26 -5.05
C SER A 16 19.92 -29.20 -6.39
N GLY A 17 21.24 -29.02 -6.34
CA GLY A 17 22.15 -29.25 -7.47
C GLY A 17 22.73 -30.66 -7.43
N ARG A 18 22.55 -31.44 -8.49
CA ARG A 18 23.12 -32.78 -8.64
C ARG A 18 24.48 -32.69 -9.35
N THR A 19 25.57 -33.03 -8.65
CA THR A 19 26.90 -33.17 -9.26
C THR A 19 27.22 -34.65 -9.45
N ARG A 20 27.55 -35.07 -10.68
CA ARG A 20 27.99 -36.44 -10.99
C ARG A 20 29.50 -36.56 -10.81
N VAL A 21 29.95 -37.64 -10.16
CA VAL A 21 31.37 -38.02 -10.02
C VAL A 21 31.70 -39.08 -11.08
N LEU A 22 32.82 -38.93 -11.79
CA LEU A 22 33.39 -39.96 -12.67
C LEU A 22 34.73 -40.46 -12.13
N GLY A 23 34.98 -41.74 -12.37
CA GLY A 23 35.94 -42.62 -11.70
C GLY A 23 37.43 -42.27 -11.83
N ALA A 24 38.17 -42.77 -10.85
CA ALA A 24 39.63 -42.84 -10.81
C ALA A 24 40.14 -44.12 -11.50
N VAL A 25 41.31 -44.04 -12.14
CA VAL A 25 42.14 -45.21 -12.45
C VAL A 25 43.58 -44.91 -12.04
N ALA A 26 44.18 -45.91 -11.38
CA ALA A 26 45.47 -45.89 -10.71
C ALA A 26 46.68 -46.00 -11.65
N GLY A 27 47.83 -45.53 -11.18
CA GLY A 27 49.15 -45.83 -11.74
C GLY A 27 50.23 -45.61 -10.69
N LEU A 28 50.86 -46.70 -10.26
CA LEU A 28 51.97 -46.75 -9.30
C LEU A 28 53.30 -46.53 -10.04
N ALA A 29 54.20 -45.70 -9.51
CA ALA A 29 55.63 -45.75 -9.83
C ALA A 29 56.47 -45.18 -8.66
N VAL A 30 57.70 -45.67 -8.54
CA VAL A 30 58.43 -45.92 -7.30
C VAL A 30 59.84 -45.27 -7.37
N ILE A 31 60.31 -44.76 -6.21
CA ILE A 31 61.72 -44.47 -5.77
C ILE A 31 62.46 -43.27 -6.42
N ALA A 32 62.95 -42.31 -5.60
CA ALA A 32 64.35 -42.28 -5.10
C ALA A 32 64.74 -41.03 -4.26
N VAL A 33 65.51 -41.31 -3.19
CA VAL A 33 66.62 -40.54 -2.59
C VAL A 33 66.33 -39.36 -1.65
N ALA A 34 66.84 -39.54 -0.42
CA ALA A 34 66.87 -38.62 0.69
C ALA A 34 67.93 -37.51 0.53
N LEU A 35 67.53 -36.26 0.80
CA LEU A 35 68.40 -35.15 1.17
C LEU A 35 67.92 -34.65 2.54
N THR A 36 68.68 -34.98 3.58
CA THR A 36 68.46 -34.55 4.96
C THR A 36 68.80 -33.08 5.12
N GLY A 37 67.82 -32.20 4.89
CA GLY A 37 67.81 -30.81 5.32
C GLY A 37 66.49 -30.57 6.04
N GLY A 38 66.54 -30.17 7.32
CA GLY A 38 65.37 -29.98 8.17
C GLY A 38 64.45 -28.88 7.66
N VAL A 39 63.54 -29.25 6.75
CA VAL A 39 62.33 -28.46 6.48
C VAL A 39 61.39 -28.78 7.62
N LEU A 40 61.29 -27.88 8.61
CA LEU A 40 60.18 -27.93 9.56
C LEU A 40 58.90 -27.95 8.72
N PRO A 41 57.98 -28.92 8.90
CA PRO A 41 56.71 -28.88 8.20
C PRO A 41 56.06 -27.56 8.59
N SER A 42 55.88 -26.67 7.60
CA SER A 42 55.04 -25.50 7.78
C SER A 42 53.70 -26.03 8.30
N ALA A 43 53.30 -25.61 9.50
CA ALA A 43 52.06 -26.06 10.08
C ALA A 43 50.95 -25.73 9.08
N ALA A 44 50.48 -26.75 8.36
CA ALA A 44 49.30 -26.64 7.55
C ALA A 44 48.21 -26.23 8.54
N HIS A 45 47.74 -24.98 8.42
CA HIS A 45 46.59 -24.54 9.20
C HIS A 45 45.50 -25.56 8.91
N ALA A 46 45.14 -26.34 9.92
CA ALA A 46 44.05 -27.29 9.81
C ALA A 46 42.86 -26.48 9.30
N ALA A 47 42.42 -26.76 8.07
CA ALA A 47 41.24 -26.16 7.50
C ALA A 47 40.08 -26.64 8.39
N GLY A 48 39.71 -25.83 9.38
CA GLY A 48 38.58 -26.12 10.25
C GLY A 48 37.35 -26.36 9.38
N SER A 49 36.57 -27.38 9.73
CA SER A 49 35.35 -27.70 9.01
C SER A 49 34.44 -26.48 9.00
N VAL A 50 34.03 -26.04 7.81
CA VAL A 50 33.08 -24.92 7.67
C VAL A 50 31.77 -25.35 8.35
N PRO A 51 31.20 -24.54 9.25
CA PRO A 51 29.92 -24.83 9.87
C PRO A 51 28.84 -25.12 8.82
N ALA A 52 28.03 -26.14 9.05
CA ALA A 52 26.95 -26.54 8.12
C ALA A 52 25.83 -25.49 8.00
N SER A 53 25.76 -24.55 8.95
CA SER A 53 24.80 -23.45 8.91
C SER A 53 25.32 -22.24 9.67
N PHE A 54 24.81 -21.08 9.28
CA PHE A 54 24.97 -19.81 9.98
C PHE A 54 23.58 -19.25 10.27
N SER A 55 23.37 -18.80 11.50
CA SER A 55 22.15 -18.08 11.90
C SER A 55 22.53 -16.62 12.18
N PHE A 56 21.78 -15.70 11.58
CA PHE A 56 21.93 -14.28 11.80
C PHE A 56 20.67 -13.77 12.49
N SER A 57 20.86 -13.09 13.63
CA SER A 57 19.81 -12.34 14.30
C SER A 57 20.11 -10.86 14.16
N GLY A 58 19.11 -10.09 13.73
CA GLY A 58 19.20 -8.66 13.53
C GLY A 58 17.83 -8.03 13.68
N GLY A 59 17.78 -6.70 13.83
CA GLY A 59 16.54 -5.94 13.97
C GLY A 59 16.45 -4.81 12.94
N GLY A 60 15.23 -4.38 12.66
CA GLY A 60 14.95 -3.31 11.71
C GLY A 60 14.77 -3.79 10.26
N TRP A 61 14.12 -2.97 9.45
CA TRP A 61 13.90 -3.21 8.03
C TRP A 61 14.11 -1.91 7.25
N GLY A 62 15.09 -1.91 6.34
CA GLY A 62 15.48 -0.74 5.55
C GLY A 62 16.86 -0.20 5.90
N HIS A 63 17.24 0.92 5.28
CA HIS A 63 18.57 1.52 5.42
C HIS A 63 18.78 2.29 6.73
N GLY A 64 17.74 2.42 7.57
CA GLY A 64 17.85 3.01 8.91
C GLY A 64 18.10 4.51 8.96
N VAL A 65 17.86 5.26 7.86
CA VAL A 65 18.08 6.72 7.81
C VAL A 65 16.75 7.43 7.54
N GLY A 66 16.52 8.54 8.23
CA GLY A 66 15.32 9.36 8.06
C GLY A 66 14.13 8.81 8.83
N LEU A 67 12.96 8.74 8.18
CA LEU A 67 11.69 8.43 8.83
C LEU A 67 11.44 6.92 8.94
N SER A 68 11.36 6.41 10.16
CA SER A 68 10.83 5.06 10.42
C SER A 68 9.31 5.05 10.26
N GLN A 69 8.80 4.28 9.31
CA GLN A 69 7.34 4.20 9.06
C GLN A 69 6.59 3.65 10.27
N VAL A 70 7.14 2.64 10.94
CA VAL A 70 6.55 2.04 12.14
C VAL A 70 6.59 3.01 13.31
N GLY A 71 7.70 3.74 13.48
CA GLY A 71 7.80 4.73 14.55
C GLY A 71 6.91 5.95 14.32
N ALA A 72 6.80 6.43 13.07
CA ALA A 72 5.86 7.48 12.69
C ALA A 72 4.40 7.06 12.94
N TYR A 73 4.04 5.80 12.64
CA TYR A 73 2.73 5.24 12.97
C TYR A 73 2.49 5.24 14.49
N GLY A 74 3.47 4.80 15.29
CA GLY A 74 3.38 4.83 16.76
C GLY A 74 3.17 6.26 17.30
N MET A 75 3.98 7.22 16.85
CA MET A 75 3.82 8.63 17.21
C MET A 75 2.45 9.20 16.82
N ALA A 76 1.92 8.83 15.65
CA ALA A 76 0.59 9.24 15.22
C ALA A 76 -0.51 8.62 16.10
N ALA A 77 -0.36 7.35 16.51
CA ALA A 77 -1.26 6.69 17.44
C ALA A 77 -1.25 7.36 18.84
N GLU A 78 -0.13 7.96 19.24
CA GLU A 78 0.02 8.80 20.43
C GLU A 78 -0.48 10.24 20.23
N GLY A 79 -1.04 10.58 19.06
CA GLY A 79 -1.63 11.89 18.76
C GLY A 79 -0.63 12.96 18.29
N LYS A 80 0.61 12.60 17.94
CA LYS A 80 1.55 13.55 17.34
C LYS A 80 1.07 13.98 15.96
N THR A 81 1.20 15.28 15.69
CA THR A 81 0.90 15.86 14.37
C THR A 81 1.97 15.47 13.34
N ALA A 82 1.62 15.53 12.05
CA ALA A 82 2.56 15.28 10.96
C ALA A 82 3.83 16.14 11.08
N SER A 83 3.69 17.43 11.42
CA SER A 83 4.83 18.33 11.61
C SER A 83 5.74 17.86 12.74
N GLN A 84 5.19 17.47 13.89
CA GLN A 84 5.97 16.96 15.02
C GLN A 84 6.72 15.67 14.66
N ILE A 85 6.09 14.75 13.92
CA ILE A 85 6.71 13.51 13.44
C ILE A 85 7.87 13.83 12.48
N LEU A 86 7.65 14.71 11.51
CA LEU A 86 8.68 15.09 10.53
C LEU A 86 9.88 15.76 11.21
N THR A 87 9.65 16.72 12.10
CA THR A 87 10.74 17.41 12.80
C THR A 87 11.48 16.53 13.81
N HIS A 88 10.88 15.42 14.25
CA HIS A 88 11.55 14.41 15.07
C HIS A 88 12.56 13.59 14.25
N TYR A 89 12.18 13.13 13.06
CA TYR A 89 13.06 12.33 12.19
C TYR A 89 14.05 13.15 11.37
N PHE A 90 13.69 14.40 11.06
CA PHE A 90 14.48 15.32 10.25
C PHE A 90 14.84 16.55 11.10
N THR A 91 15.82 16.40 11.97
CA THR A 91 16.26 17.45 12.89
C THR A 91 16.77 18.69 12.14
N GLY A 92 16.41 19.88 12.62
CA GLY A 92 16.81 21.14 11.98
C GLY A 92 16.03 21.50 10.72
N THR A 93 14.99 20.74 10.37
CA THR A 93 14.10 21.08 9.26
C THR A 93 12.91 21.92 9.71
N THR A 94 12.30 22.61 8.76
CA THR A 94 11.05 23.36 8.96
C THR A 94 10.01 22.84 7.98
N VAL A 95 8.77 22.67 8.47
CA VAL A 95 7.64 22.31 7.61
C VAL A 95 7.03 23.60 7.08
N ALA A 96 7.03 23.75 5.75
CA ALA A 96 6.43 24.89 5.06
C ALA A 96 5.37 24.40 4.06
N PRO A 97 4.26 25.15 3.90
CA PRO A 97 3.31 24.84 2.85
C PRO A 97 3.97 25.01 1.48
N ARG A 98 3.71 24.06 0.58
CA ARG A 98 4.09 24.15 -0.82
C ARG A 98 2.82 24.15 -1.66
N THR A 99 2.79 24.97 -2.70
CA THR A 99 1.74 24.88 -3.72
C THR A 99 1.91 23.55 -4.45
N ASP A 100 1.09 22.56 -4.10
CA ASP A 100 1.03 21.30 -4.80
C ASP A 100 -0.07 21.38 -5.88
N ALA A 101 0.37 21.73 -7.09
CA ALA A 101 -0.52 21.80 -8.24
C ALA A 101 -0.71 20.42 -8.91
N VAL A 102 -0.03 19.37 -8.44
CA VAL A 102 -0.06 18.06 -9.09
C VAL A 102 -1.34 17.31 -8.70
N ASP A 103 -1.98 16.71 -9.70
CA ASP A 103 -3.13 15.84 -9.48
C ASP A 103 -2.64 14.45 -9.04
N LEU A 104 -2.87 14.10 -7.77
CA LEU A 104 -2.59 12.77 -7.24
C LEU A 104 -3.78 11.82 -7.45
N ARG A 105 -3.53 10.61 -7.96
CA ARG A 105 -4.52 9.54 -8.02
C ARG A 105 -4.31 8.58 -6.85
N VAL A 106 -5.29 8.53 -5.95
CA VAL A 106 -5.30 7.62 -4.80
C VAL A 106 -6.40 6.59 -5.01
N ASN A 107 -6.03 5.32 -4.88
CA ASN A 107 -7.00 4.23 -4.97
C ASN A 107 -7.81 4.15 -3.67
N LEU A 108 -9.12 4.40 -3.73
CA LEU A 108 -9.98 4.36 -2.55
C LEU A 108 -10.54 2.95 -2.29
N LEU A 109 -10.97 2.28 -3.36
CA LEU A 109 -11.56 0.94 -3.33
C LEU A 109 -11.05 0.15 -4.54
N TYR A 110 -10.73 -1.12 -4.34
CA TYR A 110 -10.18 -1.99 -5.38
C TYR A 110 -11.05 -3.22 -5.61
N SER A 111 -11.41 -3.48 -6.86
CA SER A 111 -12.09 -4.70 -7.29
C SER A 111 -13.35 -5.06 -6.48
N VAL A 112 -14.11 -4.05 -6.07
CA VAL A 112 -15.37 -4.20 -5.33
C VAL A 112 -16.57 -4.22 -6.28
N THR A 113 -17.63 -4.95 -5.90
CA THR A 113 -18.87 -5.04 -6.69
C THR A 113 -19.87 -3.93 -6.37
N SER A 114 -19.68 -3.24 -5.25
CA SER A 114 -20.53 -2.11 -4.84
C SER A 114 -19.78 -1.10 -3.98
N MET A 115 -20.29 0.12 -3.96
CA MET A 115 -19.90 1.17 -3.01
C MET A 115 -21.07 2.10 -2.75
N SER A 116 -21.03 2.78 -1.62
CA SER A 116 -21.98 3.80 -1.22
C SER A 116 -21.26 5.12 -1.05
N LEU A 117 -21.92 6.22 -1.39
CA LEU A 117 -21.41 7.56 -1.16
C LEU A 117 -22.49 8.51 -0.69
N ARG A 118 -22.08 9.52 0.08
CA ARG A 118 -22.95 10.57 0.60
C ARG A 118 -22.17 11.85 0.81
N GLY A 119 -22.72 12.97 0.38
CA GLY A 119 -22.14 14.28 0.70
C GLY A 119 -22.56 14.75 2.09
N GLU A 120 -21.62 15.43 2.75
CA GLU A 120 -21.80 15.99 4.09
C GLU A 120 -21.36 17.46 4.06
N ALA A 121 -22.26 18.35 4.48
CA ALA A 121 -21.96 19.77 4.59
C ALA A 121 -21.06 20.05 5.79
N LEU A 122 -20.06 20.93 5.62
CA LEU A 122 -19.23 21.43 6.72
C LEU A 122 -19.76 22.75 7.32
N GLY A 123 -20.91 23.22 6.85
CA GLY A 123 -21.56 24.45 7.31
C GLY A 123 -23.06 24.45 7.01
N ALA A 124 -23.73 25.59 7.20
CA ALA A 124 -25.18 25.75 7.09
C ALA A 124 -25.79 25.41 5.71
N SER A 125 -24.95 25.17 4.69
CA SER A 125 -25.37 24.82 3.33
C SER A 125 -24.24 24.09 2.61
N GLY A 126 -24.57 23.13 1.75
CA GLY A 126 -23.62 22.32 1.00
C GLY A 126 -23.94 20.84 1.11
N GLY A 127 -22.97 19.98 0.79
CA GLY A 127 -23.13 18.52 0.91
C GLY A 127 -23.90 17.86 -0.23
N ALA A 128 -24.38 18.63 -1.22
CA ALA A 128 -24.87 18.04 -2.45
C ALA A 128 -23.71 17.46 -3.28
N VAL A 129 -23.98 16.36 -3.95
CA VAL A 129 -23.02 15.65 -4.81
C VAL A 129 -23.56 15.61 -6.22
N GLU A 130 -22.68 15.81 -7.20
CA GLU A 130 -22.97 15.61 -8.61
C GLU A 130 -22.31 14.32 -9.08
N ILE A 131 -23.09 13.45 -9.70
CA ILE A 131 -22.61 12.24 -10.35
C ILE A 131 -22.85 12.37 -11.84
N THR A 132 -21.78 12.25 -12.63
CA THR A 132 -21.83 12.28 -14.10
C THR A 132 -21.59 10.89 -14.66
N VAL A 133 -22.47 10.44 -15.56
CA VAL A 133 -22.36 9.20 -16.31
C VAL A 133 -22.58 9.50 -17.80
N GLY A 134 -21.52 9.52 -18.60
CA GLY A 134 -21.59 10.04 -19.96
C GLY A 134 -22.06 11.49 -19.99
N SER A 135 -23.17 11.77 -20.69
CA SER A 135 -23.84 13.09 -20.70
C SER A 135 -24.87 13.27 -19.57
N THR A 136 -25.19 12.22 -18.82
CA THR A 136 -26.21 12.27 -17.77
C THR A 136 -25.61 12.86 -16.49
N VAL A 137 -26.25 13.90 -15.95
CA VAL A 137 -25.88 14.54 -14.69
C VAL A 137 -26.95 14.25 -13.63
N ILE A 138 -26.55 13.63 -12.53
CA ILE A 138 -27.42 13.29 -11.40
C ILE A 138 -27.00 14.16 -10.21
N LYS A 139 -27.91 14.99 -9.72
CA LYS A 139 -27.74 15.74 -8.47
C LYS A 139 -28.28 14.91 -7.31
N VAL A 140 -27.40 14.60 -6.36
CA VAL A 140 -27.71 13.91 -5.12
C VAL A 140 -27.77 14.97 -4.02
N PRO A 141 -28.92 15.19 -3.38
CA PRO A 141 -29.05 16.10 -2.24
C PRO A 141 -28.10 15.76 -1.11
N ALA A 142 -27.89 16.71 -0.20
CA ALA A 142 -27.13 16.44 1.01
C ALA A 142 -27.80 15.33 1.83
N ARG A 143 -26.99 14.47 2.46
CA ARG A 143 -27.42 13.30 3.26
C ARG A 143 -28.02 12.14 2.47
N ASP A 144 -28.50 12.34 1.25
CA ASP A 144 -28.95 11.25 0.38
C ASP A 144 -27.79 10.32 0.03
N VAL A 145 -28.10 9.02 -0.09
CA VAL A 145 -27.12 8.00 -0.37
C VAL A 145 -27.23 7.59 -1.84
N ALA A 146 -26.11 7.70 -2.55
CA ALA A 146 -25.95 7.10 -3.85
C ALA A 146 -25.18 5.78 -3.73
N THR A 147 -25.70 4.74 -4.36
CA THR A 147 -25.10 3.42 -4.42
C THR A 147 -24.66 3.15 -5.84
N LEU A 148 -23.39 2.77 -6.00
CA LEU A 148 -22.81 2.38 -7.28
C LEU A 148 -22.60 0.87 -7.24
N LYS A 149 -23.12 0.14 -8.22
CA LYS A 149 -22.95 -1.31 -8.35
C LYS A 149 -22.41 -1.67 -9.72
N THR A 150 -21.56 -2.68 -9.78
CA THR A 150 -21.11 -3.24 -11.05
C THR A 150 -22.29 -3.86 -11.80
N SER A 151 -22.41 -3.56 -13.09
CA SER A 151 -23.41 -4.12 -14.01
C SER A 151 -22.72 -4.47 -15.32
N GLY A 152 -22.20 -5.70 -15.42
CA GLY A 152 -21.33 -6.11 -16.52
C GLY A 152 -20.08 -5.23 -16.61
N SER A 153 -19.77 -4.71 -17.81
CA SER A 153 -18.67 -3.76 -18.06
C SER A 153 -18.99 -2.31 -17.67
N SER A 154 -20.15 -2.07 -17.05
CA SER A 154 -20.63 -0.75 -16.62
C SER A 154 -20.84 -0.65 -15.12
N VAL A 155 -21.09 0.57 -14.64
CA VAL A 155 -21.47 0.87 -13.26
C VAL A 155 -22.87 1.46 -13.26
N GLN A 156 -23.76 0.86 -12.49
CA GLN A 156 -25.11 1.35 -12.25
C GLN A 156 -25.10 2.29 -11.05
N VAL A 157 -25.65 3.50 -11.23
CA VAL A 157 -25.82 4.51 -10.18
C VAL A 157 -27.27 4.53 -9.76
N ALA A 158 -27.52 4.27 -8.47
CA ALA A 158 -28.82 4.42 -7.85
C ALA A 158 -28.78 5.47 -6.74
N VAL A 159 -29.84 6.25 -6.57
CA VAL A 159 -30.00 7.23 -5.48
C VAL A 159 -31.23 6.83 -4.69
N ASN A 160 -31.07 6.64 -3.37
CA ASN A 160 -32.13 6.15 -2.49
C ASN A 160 -32.84 4.89 -3.02
N GLY A 161 -32.09 3.99 -3.65
CA GLY A 161 -32.59 2.72 -4.20
C GLY A 161 -33.10 2.78 -5.65
N THR A 162 -33.34 3.96 -6.21
CA THR A 162 -33.79 4.10 -7.60
C THR A 162 -32.62 4.30 -8.55
N VAL A 163 -32.52 3.46 -9.57
CA VAL A 163 -31.49 3.57 -10.62
C VAL A 163 -31.71 4.82 -11.46
N ARG A 164 -30.65 5.60 -11.67
CA ARG A 164 -30.69 6.89 -12.39
C ARG A 164 -29.85 6.89 -13.66
N ALA A 165 -28.77 6.12 -13.71
CA ALA A 165 -27.94 5.95 -14.89
C ALA A 165 -27.10 4.68 -14.80
N THR A 166 -26.65 4.17 -15.94
CA THR A 166 -25.66 3.09 -16.03
C THR A 166 -24.64 3.47 -17.08
N GLY A 167 -23.34 3.35 -16.76
CA GLY A 167 -22.26 3.64 -17.70
C GLY A 167 -20.88 3.52 -17.08
N ASN A 168 -19.85 3.88 -17.83
CA ASN A 168 -18.45 3.79 -17.42
C ASN A 168 -17.63 4.83 -18.22
N PRO A 169 -16.82 5.70 -17.58
CA PRO A 169 -16.64 5.89 -16.15
C PRO A 169 -17.81 6.65 -15.50
N VAL A 170 -17.93 6.53 -14.18
CA VAL A 170 -18.78 7.38 -13.34
C VAL A 170 -17.90 8.37 -12.62
N VAL A 171 -18.20 9.67 -12.72
CA VAL A 171 -17.43 10.73 -12.06
C VAL A 171 -18.28 11.41 -11.00
N VAL A 172 -17.73 11.55 -9.80
CA VAL A 172 -18.39 12.13 -8.64
C VAL A 172 -17.67 13.43 -8.26
N ARG A 173 -18.42 14.51 -8.13
CA ARG A 173 -17.96 15.86 -7.80
C ARG A 173 -18.79 16.43 -6.65
N TRP A 174 -18.18 17.28 -5.83
CA TRP A 174 -18.86 17.94 -4.72
C TRP A 174 -18.27 19.32 -4.44
N SER A 175 -19.06 20.14 -3.75
CA SER A 175 -18.82 21.55 -3.54
C SER A 175 -17.56 21.84 -2.70
N GLY A 176 -16.92 22.98 -2.99
CA GLY A 176 -15.73 23.42 -2.26
C GLY A 176 -14.46 22.60 -2.54
N THR A 177 -14.37 22.01 -3.74
CA THR A 177 -13.18 21.36 -4.30
C THR A 177 -12.67 22.12 -5.53
N ARG A 178 -11.53 21.70 -6.10
CA ARG A 178 -11.03 22.20 -7.39
C ARG A 178 -11.98 21.88 -8.56
N TRP A 179 -12.81 20.84 -8.45
CA TRP A 179 -13.75 20.42 -9.50
C TRP A 179 -15.18 20.22 -8.94
N PRO A 180 -15.87 21.30 -8.54
CA PRO A 180 -17.12 21.19 -7.79
C PRO A 180 -18.34 20.75 -8.63
N GLY A 181 -18.23 20.72 -9.95
CA GLY A 181 -19.39 20.54 -10.82
C GLY A 181 -20.39 21.68 -10.64
N SER A 182 -21.69 21.38 -10.75
CA SER A 182 -22.78 22.34 -10.55
C SER A 182 -23.27 22.45 -9.10
N THR A 183 -22.59 21.83 -8.13
CA THR A 183 -23.01 21.78 -6.71
C THR A 183 -22.62 23.02 -5.89
N GLY A 184 -21.87 23.95 -6.48
CA GLY A 184 -21.49 25.23 -5.88
C GLY A 184 -20.15 25.22 -5.13
N SER A 185 -19.83 26.32 -4.45
CA SER A 185 -18.52 26.56 -3.81
C SER A 185 -18.48 26.29 -2.30
N ARG A 186 -19.63 25.99 -1.68
CA ARG A 186 -19.72 25.83 -0.22
C ARG A 186 -18.94 24.60 0.27
N PRO A 187 -18.18 24.67 1.38
CA PRO A 187 -17.39 23.56 1.89
C PRO A 187 -18.22 22.30 2.20
N ALA A 188 -17.83 21.18 1.61
CA ALA A 188 -18.38 19.87 1.89
C ALA A 188 -17.28 18.78 1.91
N VAL A 189 -17.63 17.62 2.44
CA VAL A 189 -16.85 16.39 2.32
C VAL A 189 -17.68 15.31 1.63
N LEU A 190 -16.98 14.43 0.93
CA LEU A 190 -17.57 13.22 0.38
C LEU A 190 -17.27 12.05 1.32
N ASN A 191 -18.30 11.32 1.71
CA ASN A 191 -18.16 10.04 2.39
C ASN A 191 -18.19 8.92 1.35
N VAL A 192 -17.24 7.98 1.39
CA VAL A 192 -17.18 6.82 0.50
C VAL A 192 -16.96 5.54 1.31
N ALA A 193 -17.91 4.61 1.23
CA ALA A 193 -17.89 3.33 1.90
C ALA A 193 -17.92 2.18 0.89
N GLY A 194 -17.04 1.19 1.07
CA GLY A 194 -17.05 -0.06 0.31
C GLY A 194 -18.08 -1.07 0.83
N PRO A 195 -18.10 -2.29 0.28
CA PRO A 195 -19.02 -3.34 0.71
C PRO A 195 -18.90 -3.62 2.22
N GLY A 196 -20.02 -3.60 2.94
CA GLY A 196 -20.08 -3.86 4.37
C GLY A 196 -19.58 -2.72 5.28
N GLN A 197 -19.12 -1.58 4.71
CA GLN A 197 -18.72 -0.41 5.49
C GLN A 197 -19.89 0.53 5.74
N ASN A 198 -19.82 1.28 6.85
CA ASN A 198 -20.85 2.25 7.23
C ASN A 198 -20.38 3.69 6.93
N LEU A 199 -21.24 4.49 6.28
CA LEU A 199 -21.01 5.91 5.98
C LEU A 199 -20.98 6.81 7.22
N ASP A 200 -21.43 6.34 8.37
CA ASP A 200 -21.34 7.03 9.66
C ASP A 200 -20.09 6.61 10.46
N GLY A 201 -19.27 5.70 9.93
CA GLY A 201 -18.01 5.25 10.51
C GLY A 201 -16.80 6.14 10.17
N ASN A 202 -15.67 5.88 10.83
CA ASN A 202 -14.41 6.60 10.60
C ASN A 202 -13.66 6.09 9.35
N GLY A 203 -12.79 6.94 8.78
CA GLY A 203 -11.88 6.54 7.69
C GLY A 203 -12.43 6.68 6.26
N HIS A 204 -13.61 7.30 6.10
CA HIS A 204 -14.31 7.36 4.82
C HIS A 204 -14.56 8.79 4.30
N ARG A 205 -13.99 9.81 4.96
CA ARG A 205 -14.24 11.24 4.68
C ARG A 205 -13.14 11.83 3.81
N TYR A 206 -13.52 12.38 2.66
CA TYR A 206 -12.61 12.98 1.70
C TYR A 206 -12.98 14.46 1.47
N ARG A 207 -12.03 15.36 1.76
CA ARG A 207 -12.25 16.80 1.69
C ARG A 207 -12.03 17.38 0.28
N TYR A 208 -11.11 16.80 -0.47
CA TYR A 208 -10.63 17.37 -1.73
C TYR A 208 -10.68 16.36 -2.88
N GLY A 209 -10.70 16.90 -4.10
CA GLY A 209 -10.58 16.12 -5.33
C GLY A 209 -11.92 15.86 -6.02
N ARG A 210 -11.93 14.79 -6.81
CA ARG A 210 -13.11 14.17 -7.43
C ARG A 210 -12.92 12.66 -7.37
N VAL A 211 -13.99 11.90 -7.36
CA VAL A 211 -13.90 10.43 -7.42
C VAL A 211 -14.25 9.96 -8.81
N GLU A 212 -13.45 9.05 -9.36
CA GLU A 212 -13.69 8.40 -10.64
C GLU A 212 -13.84 6.91 -10.38
N VAL A 213 -14.98 6.36 -10.77
CA VAL A 213 -15.30 4.94 -10.59
C VAL A 213 -15.34 4.30 -11.97
N ARG A 214 -14.59 3.22 -12.13
CA ARG A 214 -14.51 2.44 -13.37
C ARG A 214 -14.87 1.00 -13.10
N SER A 215 -15.69 0.42 -13.97
CA SER A 215 -15.80 -1.04 -14.03
C SER A 215 -14.54 -1.58 -14.71
N ARG A 216 -13.95 -2.62 -14.12
CA ARG A 216 -12.98 -3.46 -14.84
C ARG A 216 -13.77 -4.46 -15.66
N THR A 217 -13.60 -4.41 -16.97
CA THR A 217 -13.87 -5.59 -17.80
C THR A 217 -12.85 -6.64 -17.36
N ASN A 218 -13.28 -7.80 -16.90
CA ASN A 218 -12.38 -8.94 -16.80
C ASN A 218 -11.83 -9.15 -18.22
N ALA A 219 -10.52 -8.97 -18.41
CA ALA A 219 -9.87 -9.53 -19.59
C ALA A 219 -10.13 -11.04 -19.51
N ALA A 220 -10.85 -11.56 -20.51
CA ALA A 220 -11.07 -12.99 -20.67
C ALA A 220 -9.72 -13.70 -20.89
#